data_AF-A0A933VRA4-F1
#
_entry.id   AF-A0A933VRA4-F1
#
_cell.length_a   1.000
_cell.length_b   1.000
_cell.length_c   1.000
_cell.angle_alpha   90.00
_cell.angle_beta   90.00
_cell.angle_gamma   90.00
#
_symmetry.space_group_name_H-M   'P 1'
#
loop_
_entity.id
_entity.type
_entity.pdbx_description
1 polymer ?
#
loop_
_entity_poly.entity_id
_entity_poly.type
_entity_poly.pdbx_seq_one_letter_code
_entity_poly.pdbx_strand_id
1 'polypeptide(L)'
;MLETLGMTEEAIGAEIRSTMETVEVARTPQGMPIYLDRHAAGADRILPVNRTKPHTCFKGPIESGCTKMSVVGFGKQPGAAQIHSCGPVEMRDRLINGIAALRGTGRLLGGVTSLESTSGDVVRIEVLTADEVGSDRERDLTEFARSLVPPLPFPEIDVLVIDHGGKDISGTTIDPNVTGRFWVHGLHDGASPDVATIVLLGITEASGGNVLGIGFADFIPASVARGIDWKKTYINCFTAGIAGVRRSRMPMVLPTADDCLKAALSMCGRGIDEPKRVVRIVNTLHLTRCWVSDALMSDLPAGVTRA
;
A
#
# COMPACT_ATOMS: atom_id res chain seq x y z
N MET A 1 -0.18 16.32 8.51
CA MET A 1 -0.70 15.33 7.54
C MET A 1 -2.20 15.47 7.35
N LEU A 2 -3.06 15.42 8.40
CA LEU A 2 -4.50 15.66 8.20
C LEU A 2 -4.79 17.07 7.70
N GLU A 3 -4.22 18.09 8.36
CA GLU A 3 -4.34 19.49 7.94
C GLU A 3 -3.85 19.73 6.50
N THR A 4 -2.73 19.09 6.10
CA THR A 4 -2.20 19.19 4.73
C THR A 4 -3.08 18.50 3.68
N LEU A 5 -4.04 17.67 4.11
CA LEU A 5 -5.08 17.07 3.26
C LEU A 5 -6.39 17.88 3.32
N GLY A 6 -6.39 19.05 3.96
CA GLY A 6 -7.60 19.86 4.18
C GLY A 6 -8.53 19.31 5.27
N MET A 7 -8.09 18.31 6.04
CA MET A 7 -8.86 17.71 7.12
C MET A 7 -8.59 18.46 8.44
N THR A 8 -9.37 19.51 8.69
CA THR A 8 -9.36 20.29 9.94
C THR A 8 -10.60 20.00 10.79
N GLU A 9 -10.57 20.37 12.07
CA GLU A 9 -11.74 20.21 12.97
C GLU A 9 -12.95 20.97 12.42
N GLU A 10 -12.73 22.17 11.89
CA GLU A 10 -13.77 22.99 11.25
C GLU A 10 -14.35 22.30 10.01
N ALA A 11 -13.50 21.78 9.12
CA ALA A 11 -13.95 21.12 7.89
C ALA A 11 -14.72 19.83 8.16
N ILE A 12 -14.36 19.09 9.21
CA ILE A 12 -15.01 17.84 9.61
C ILE A 12 -16.24 18.09 10.48
N GLY A 13 -16.28 19.21 11.21
CA GLY A 13 -17.30 19.51 12.21
C GLY A 13 -17.16 18.65 13.48
N ALA A 14 -15.95 18.15 13.77
CA ALA A 14 -15.66 17.32 14.93
C ALA A 14 -14.22 17.49 15.42
N GLU A 15 -13.98 17.20 16.70
CA GLU A 15 -12.64 17.26 17.29
C GLU A 15 -11.68 16.25 16.65
N ILE A 16 -10.43 16.66 16.45
CA ILE A 16 -9.33 15.80 15.99
C ILE A 16 -8.42 15.51 17.17
N ARG A 17 -8.57 14.32 17.75
CA ARG A 17 -7.70 13.83 18.83
C ARG A 17 -6.68 12.84 18.27
N SER A 18 -5.39 13.13 18.47
CA SER A 18 -4.30 12.26 18.01
C SER A 18 -3.26 12.06 19.10
N THR A 19 -3.02 10.80 19.45
CA THR A 19 -1.96 10.39 20.37
C THR A 19 -1.27 9.11 19.88
N MET A 20 -0.02 8.92 20.31
CA MET A 20 0.71 7.66 20.18
C MET A 20 0.62 6.80 21.44
N GLU A 21 0.06 7.32 22.54
CA GLU A 21 -0.21 6.55 23.74
C GLU A 21 -1.31 5.52 23.48
N THR A 22 -1.08 4.30 23.92
CA THR A 22 -2.01 3.18 23.74
C THR A 22 -2.35 2.52 25.06
N VAL A 23 -3.55 1.93 25.12
CA VAL A 23 -4.05 1.12 26.22
C VAL A 23 -4.29 -0.29 25.70
N GLU A 24 -3.81 -1.30 26.42
CA GLU A 24 -4.20 -2.69 26.16
C GLU A 24 -5.66 -2.90 26.60
N VAL A 25 -6.52 -3.32 25.67
CA VAL A 25 -7.97 -3.46 25.92
C VAL A 25 -8.47 -4.89 25.89
N ALA A 26 -7.68 -5.79 25.30
CA ALA A 26 -8.01 -7.22 25.20
C ALA A 26 -6.74 -8.04 24.95
N ARG A 27 -6.89 -9.36 25.04
CA ARG A 27 -5.90 -10.33 24.56
C ARG A 27 -6.59 -11.39 23.71
N THR A 28 -5.93 -11.89 22.68
CA THR A 28 -6.39 -13.08 21.96
C THR A 28 -6.24 -14.33 22.82
N PRO A 29 -6.86 -15.48 22.46
CA PRO A 29 -6.67 -16.74 23.19
C PRO A 29 -5.21 -17.19 23.30
N GLN A 30 -4.37 -16.81 22.33
CA GLN A 30 -2.93 -17.09 22.32
C GLN A 30 -2.10 -16.06 23.10
N GLY A 31 -2.76 -15.15 23.84
CA GLY A 31 -2.11 -14.17 24.72
C GLY A 31 -1.60 -12.91 24.02
N MET A 32 -1.88 -12.73 22.72
CA MET A 32 -1.49 -11.55 21.94
C MET A 32 -2.29 -10.32 22.43
N PRO A 33 -1.66 -9.26 23.01
CA PRO A 33 -2.39 -8.06 23.40
C PRO A 33 -3.04 -7.35 22.22
N ILE A 34 -4.13 -6.63 22.47
CA ILE A 34 -4.81 -5.76 21.53
C ILE A 34 -4.83 -4.37 22.13
N TYR A 35 -4.33 -3.41 21.35
CA TYR A 35 -4.19 -2.02 21.78
C TYR A 35 -5.23 -1.15 21.08
N LEU A 36 -5.67 -0.12 21.78
CA LEU A 36 -6.31 1.05 21.20
C LEU A 36 -5.55 2.29 21.64
N ASP A 37 -5.56 3.34 20.84
CA ASP A 37 -5.07 4.64 21.28
C ASP A 37 -5.86 5.11 22.50
N ARG A 38 -5.24 5.92 23.36
CA ARG A 38 -5.83 6.32 24.63
C ARG A 38 -7.20 6.99 24.50
N HIS A 39 -7.46 7.75 23.44
CA HIS A 39 -8.77 8.37 23.20
C HIS A 39 -9.80 7.33 22.74
N ALA A 40 -9.43 6.46 21.80
CA ALA A 40 -10.28 5.35 21.35
C ALA A 40 -10.63 4.38 22.50
N ALA A 41 -9.68 4.10 23.40
CA ALA A 41 -9.91 3.28 24.59
C ALA A 41 -10.85 3.94 25.60
N GLY A 42 -10.86 5.28 25.66
CA GLY A 42 -11.71 6.08 26.53
C GLY A 42 -13.11 6.36 25.97
N ALA A 43 -13.39 5.99 24.72
CA ALA A 43 -14.72 6.14 24.10
C ALA A 43 -15.64 4.97 24.47
N ASP A 44 -16.96 5.22 24.50
CA ASP A 44 -17.97 4.17 24.70
C ASP A 44 -17.94 3.12 23.59
N ARG A 45 -17.75 3.61 22.35
CA ARG A 45 -17.65 2.82 21.12
C ARG A 45 -16.70 3.46 20.10
N ILE A 46 -16.13 2.63 19.23
CA ILE A 46 -15.28 3.04 18.12
C ILE A 46 -15.88 2.64 16.76
N LEU A 47 -15.68 3.48 15.75
CA LEU A 47 -16.12 3.24 14.37
C LEU A 47 -14.97 3.56 13.40
N PRO A 48 -14.25 2.57 12.85
CA PRO A 48 -13.29 2.79 11.78
C PRO A 48 -13.98 3.29 10.51
N VAL A 49 -13.38 4.30 9.88
CA VAL A 49 -13.75 4.80 8.54
C VAL A 49 -12.51 4.72 7.66
N ASN A 50 -12.57 3.94 6.57
CA ASN A 50 -11.38 3.67 5.76
C ASN A 50 -11.71 3.24 4.33
N ARG A 51 -10.65 2.97 3.56
CA ARG A 51 -10.74 2.32 2.25
C ARG A 51 -10.41 0.84 2.36
N THR A 52 -11.25 -0.02 1.78
CA THR A 52 -10.91 -1.44 1.57
C THR A 52 -10.08 -1.57 0.31
N LYS A 53 -8.90 -2.20 0.44
CA LYS A 53 -8.03 -2.45 -0.72
C LYS A 53 -7.09 -3.64 -0.52
N PRO A 54 -6.58 -4.23 -1.61
CA PRO A 54 -5.55 -5.25 -1.52
C PRO A 54 -4.33 -4.76 -0.73
N HIS A 55 -3.80 -5.62 0.14
CA HIS A 55 -2.62 -5.36 0.93
C HIS A 55 -1.35 -5.51 0.10
N THR A 56 -0.32 -4.78 0.51
CA THR A 56 0.96 -4.75 -0.17
C THR A 56 2.02 -5.62 0.49
N CYS A 57 1.72 -6.41 1.53
CA CYS A 57 2.75 -7.20 2.25
C CYS A 57 2.30 -8.60 2.74
N PHE A 58 1.04 -8.96 2.56
CA PHE A 58 0.52 -10.30 2.82
C PHE A 58 -0.71 -10.53 1.93
N LYS A 59 -1.17 -11.78 1.87
CA LYS A 59 -2.42 -12.17 1.22
C LYS A 59 -3.30 -12.92 2.22
N GLY A 60 -4.58 -12.57 2.29
CA GLY A 60 -5.49 -13.11 3.30
C GLY A 60 -6.95 -12.89 2.96
N PRO A 61 -7.90 -13.58 3.61
CA PRO A 61 -9.33 -13.39 3.33
C PRO A 61 -9.80 -11.98 3.64
N ILE A 62 -9.13 -11.28 4.56
CA ILE A 62 -9.33 -9.87 4.88
C ILE A 62 -7.97 -9.19 4.85
N GLU A 63 -7.88 -8.06 4.15
CA GLU A 63 -6.64 -7.31 3.90
C GLU A 63 -6.71 -5.89 4.50
N SER A 64 -6.66 -4.82 3.68
CA SER A 64 -6.95 -3.47 4.19
C SER A 64 -8.45 -3.29 4.28
N GLY A 65 -8.94 -2.71 5.37
CA GLY A 65 -10.37 -2.65 5.67
C GLY A 65 -10.63 -2.21 7.11
N CYS A 66 -11.89 -2.31 7.52
CA CYS A 66 -12.36 -1.99 8.87
C CYS A 66 -11.63 -2.83 9.92
N THR A 67 -11.41 -4.12 9.64
CA THR A 67 -10.66 -5.03 10.51
C THR A 67 -9.23 -4.54 10.75
N LYS A 68 -8.50 -4.17 9.69
CA LYS A 68 -7.13 -3.66 9.80
C LYS A 68 -7.10 -2.32 10.53
N MET A 69 -8.02 -1.40 10.24
CA MET A 69 -8.07 -0.14 10.96
C MET A 69 -8.42 -0.31 12.43
N SER A 70 -9.24 -1.30 12.77
CA SER A 70 -9.61 -1.62 14.14
C SER A 70 -8.41 -2.12 14.96
N VAL A 71 -7.65 -3.07 14.41
CA VAL A 71 -6.57 -3.75 15.14
C VAL A 71 -5.23 -3.02 15.02
N VAL A 72 -4.90 -2.51 13.82
CA VAL A 72 -3.61 -1.87 13.51
C VAL A 72 -3.72 -0.35 13.59
N GLY A 73 -4.78 0.24 13.01
CA GLY A 73 -4.97 1.69 12.95
C GLY A 73 -5.13 2.30 14.33
N PHE A 74 -6.16 1.88 15.08
CA PHE A 74 -6.35 2.30 16.47
C PHE A 74 -5.27 1.74 17.39
N GLY A 75 -4.66 0.58 17.07
CA GLY A 75 -3.55 0.04 17.84
C GLY A 75 -2.25 0.85 17.78
N LYS A 76 -2.17 1.88 16.91
CA LYS A 76 -0.99 2.75 16.71
C LYS A 76 0.29 1.92 16.49
N GLN A 77 1.44 2.49 16.84
CA GLN A 77 2.73 1.80 16.64
C GLN A 77 2.83 0.47 17.40
N PRO A 78 2.37 0.34 18.66
CA PRO A 78 2.44 -0.95 19.37
C PRO A 78 1.61 -2.04 18.70
N GLY A 79 0.35 -1.77 18.37
CA GLY A 79 -0.52 -2.72 17.67
C GLY A 79 -0.01 -3.04 16.26
N ALA A 80 0.48 -2.05 15.53
CA ALA A 80 1.10 -2.26 14.23
C ALA A 80 2.35 -3.15 14.33
N ALA A 81 3.31 -2.81 15.18
CA ALA A 81 4.55 -3.57 15.36
C ALA A 81 4.28 -5.01 15.79
N GLN A 82 3.29 -5.23 16.64
CA GLN A 82 2.89 -6.56 17.07
C GLN A 82 2.34 -7.42 15.92
N ILE A 83 1.41 -6.88 15.12
CA ILE A 83 0.87 -7.59 13.96
C ILE A 83 1.96 -7.83 12.89
N HIS A 84 2.92 -6.92 12.74
CA HIS A 84 4.02 -7.02 11.79
C HIS A 84 5.27 -7.74 12.30
N SER A 85 5.29 -8.19 13.57
CA SER A 85 6.43 -8.90 14.16
C SER A 85 6.64 -10.32 13.63
N CYS A 86 5.70 -10.81 12.81
CA CYS A 86 5.72 -12.14 12.22
C CYS A 86 5.71 -12.10 10.69
N GLY A 87 5.92 -13.26 10.07
CA GLY A 87 5.83 -13.42 8.61
C GLY A 87 4.41 -13.16 8.06
N PRO A 88 4.28 -13.05 6.72
CA PRO A 88 3.03 -12.68 6.05
C PRO A 88 1.86 -13.63 6.32
N VAL A 89 2.13 -14.93 6.48
CA VAL A 89 1.09 -15.94 6.80
C VAL A 89 0.51 -15.69 8.20
N GLU A 90 1.38 -15.52 9.19
CA GLU A 90 0.97 -15.29 10.57
C GLU A 90 0.28 -13.92 10.74
N MET A 91 0.68 -12.91 9.96
CA MET A 91 0.04 -11.59 9.96
C MET A 91 -1.46 -11.68 9.62
N ARG A 92 -1.82 -12.48 8.61
CA ARG A 92 -3.20 -12.77 8.23
C ARG A 92 -3.99 -13.30 9.43
N ASP A 93 -3.44 -14.30 10.11
CA ASP A 93 -4.14 -15.00 11.20
C ASP A 93 -4.26 -14.13 12.45
N ARG A 94 -3.20 -13.38 12.78
CA ARG A 94 -3.22 -12.40 13.88
C ARG A 94 -4.24 -11.30 13.67
N LEU A 95 -4.45 -10.86 12.44
CA LEU A 95 -5.44 -9.84 12.13
C LEU A 95 -6.86 -10.33 12.45
N ILE A 96 -7.20 -11.56 12.01
CA ILE A 96 -8.50 -12.19 12.28
C ILE A 96 -8.70 -12.47 13.78
N ASN A 97 -7.69 -13.01 14.45
CA ASN A 97 -7.75 -13.25 15.89
C ASN A 97 -7.87 -11.95 16.68
N GLY A 98 -7.20 -10.89 16.24
CA GLY A 98 -7.23 -9.58 16.88
C GLY A 98 -8.59 -8.91 16.79
N ILE A 99 -9.25 -8.96 15.63
CA ILE A 99 -10.59 -8.37 15.49
C ILE A 99 -11.64 -9.14 16.29
N ALA A 100 -11.53 -10.46 16.37
CA ALA A 100 -12.42 -11.28 17.21
C ALA A 100 -12.28 -10.90 18.70
N ALA A 101 -11.05 -10.75 19.19
CA ALA A 101 -10.80 -10.30 20.57
C ALA A 101 -11.33 -8.88 20.83
N LEU A 102 -11.12 -7.96 19.88
CA LEU A 102 -11.63 -6.58 19.99
C LEU A 102 -13.17 -6.54 20.04
N ARG A 103 -13.84 -7.30 19.17
CA ARG A 103 -15.31 -7.44 19.16
C ARG A 103 -15.84 -7.95 20.49
N GLY A 104 -15.16 -8.92 21.10
CA GLY A 104 -15.52 -9.47 22.41
C GLY A 104 -15.54 -8.44 23.56
N THR A 105 -14.85 -7.29 23.40
CA THR A 105 -14.92 -6.19 24.38
C THR A 105 -16.22 -5.38 24.31
N GLY A 106 -17.00 -5.55 23.23
CA GLY A 106 -18.16 -4.75 22.91
C GLY A 106 -17.82 -3.34 22.41
N ARG A 107 -16.56 -2.90 22.41
CA ARG A 107 -16.16 -1.52 22.08
C ARG A 107 -16.34 -1.16 20.60
N LEU A 108 -16.39 -2.13 19.70
CA LEU A 108 -16.57 -1.87 18.27
C LEU A 108 -18.05 -1.60 17.97
N LEU A 109 -18.37 -0.45 17.38
CA LEU A 109 -19.73 -0.13 16.91
C LEU A 109 -20.05 -0.84 15.58
N GLY A 110 -19.06 -0.93 14.71
CA GLY A 110 -19.20 -1.37 13.32
C GLY A 110 -18.00 -0.90 12.50
N GLY A 111 -18.20 -0.59 11.22
CA GLY A 111 -17.21 0.10 10.39
C GLY A 111 -17.81 0.65 9.11
N VAL A 112 -17.20 1.69 8.56
CA VAL A 112 -17.58 2.26 7.25
C VAL A 112 -16.39 2.11 6.31
N THR A 113 -16.61 1.52 5.15
CA THR A 113 -15.54 1.34 4.17
C THR A 113 -15.92 1.78 2.77
N SER A 114 -15.03 2.51 2.11
CA SER A 114 -15.10 2.82 0.68
C SER A 114 -14.34 1.79 -0.14
N LEU A 115 -14.82 1.55 -1.36
CA LEU A 115 -14.08 0.89 -2.42
C LEU A 115 -13.98 1.84 -3.61
N GLU A 116 -12.78 1.93 -4.15
CA GLU A 116 -12.43 2.89 -5.19
C GLU A 116 -11.97 2.17 -6.46
N SER A 117 -12.32 2.72 -7.63
CA SER A 117 -11.83 2.27 -8.93
C SER A 117 -10.40 2.75 -9.20
N THR A 118 -9.81 2.29 -10.30
CA THR A 118 -8.54 2.81 -10.83
C THR A 118 -8.58 4.26 -11.28
N SER A 119 -9.76 4.80 -11.58
CA SER A 119 -9.92 6.25 -11.83
C SER A 119 -9.90 7.07 -10.54
N GLY A 120 -9.97 6.42 -9.37
CA GLY A 120 -10.07 7.08 -8.07
C GLY A 120 -11.50 7.36 -7.63
N ASP A 121 -12.50 6.92 -8.39
CA ASP A 121 -13.91 7.13 -8.06
C ASP A 121 -14.35 6.16 -6.97
N VAL A 122 -15.13 6.64 -6.00
CA VAL A 122 -15.77 5.76 -5.01
C VAL A 122 -16.90 4.99 -5.71
N VAL A 123 -16.71 3.69 -5.92
CA VAL A 123 -17.68 2.83 -6.61
C VAL A 123 -18.64 2.13 -5.64
N ARG A 124 -18.29 2.07 -4.36
CA ARG A 124 -19.12 1.46 -3.32
C ARG A 124 -18.75 2.01 -1.94
N ILE A 125 -19.77 2.24 -1.11
CA ILE A 125 -19.64 2.54 0.32
C ILE A 125 -20.45 1.48 1.06
N GLU A 126 -19.85 0.86 2.08
CA GLU A 126 -20.47 -0.20 2.86
C GLU A 126 -20.36 0.12 4.34
N VAL A 127 -21.47 -0.10 5.05
CA VAL A 127 -21.54 0.02 6.51
C VAL A 127 -21.67 -1.39 7.07
N LEU A 128 -20.72 -1.77 7.91
CA LEU A 128 -20.65 -3.05 8.59
C LEU A 128 -21.12 -2.85 10.04
N THR A 129 -21.98 -3.73 10.51
CA THR A 129 -22.23 -3.90 11.95
C THR A 129 -20.98 -4.41 12.66
N ALA A 130 -20.95 -4.30 13.99
CA ALA A 130 -19.85 -4.85 14.80
C ALA A 130 -19.59 -6.33 14.50
N ASP A 131 -20.64 -7.09 14.20
CA ASP A 131 -20.53 -8.52 13.91
C ASP A 131 -20.06 -8.85 12.50
N GLU A 132 -20.22 -7.91 11.57
CA GLU A 132 -19.79 -8.06 10.18
C GLU A 132 -18.31 -7.68 9.99
N VAL A 133 -17.74 -6.85 10.85
CA VAL A 133 -16.29 -6.58 10.84
C VAL A 133 -15.53 -7.86 11.19
N GLY A 134 -14.66 -8.31 10.30
CA GLY A 134 -13.92 -9.57 10.41
C GLY A 134 -14.68 -10.80 9.91
N SER A 135 -15.91 -10.64 9.41
CA SER A 135 -16.78 -11.73 8.92
C SER A 135 -16.63 -11.98 7.40
N ASP A 136 -17.39 -12.95 6.88
CA ASP A 136 -17.50 -13.21 5.44
C ASP A 136 -17.96 -11.98 4.65
N ARG A 137 -18.76 -11.09 5.24
CA ARG A 137 -19.16 -9.85 4.58
C ARG A 137 -17.97 -8.97 4.24
N GLU A 138 -16.99 -8.81 5.14
CA GLU A 138 -15.77 -8.04 4.86
C GLU A 138 -14.82 -8.78 3.90
N ARG A 139 -14.88 -10.12 3.87
CA ARG A 139 -14.14 -10.93 2.88
C ARG A 139 -14.65 -10.68 1.47
N ASP A 140 -15.96 -10.68 1.27
CA ASP A 140 -16.58 -10.38 -0.03
C ASP A 140 -16.17 -8.98 -0.53
N LEU A 141 -16.08 -8.00 0.36
CA LEU A 141 -15.58 -6.67 0.02
C LEU A 141 -14.10 -6.68 -0.34
N THR A 142 -13.30 -7.51 0.32
CA THR A 142 -11.88 -7.69 -0.01
C THR A 142 -11.71 -8.30 -1.40
N GLU A 143 -12.50 -9.33 -1.75
CA GLU A 143 -12.50 -9.92 -3.11
C GLU A 143 -12.95 -8.92 -4.16
N PHE A 144 -14.02 -8.16 -3.89
CA PHE A 144 -14.47 -7.11 -4.80
C PHE A 144 -13.38 -6.06 -4.99
N ALA A 145 -12.70 -5.61 -3.92
CA ALA A 145 -11.58 -4.68 -4.01
C ALA A 145 -10.43 -5.20 -4.87
N ARG A 146 -10.13 -6.50 -4.84
CA ARG A 146 -9.11 -7.11 -5.72
C ARG A 146 -9.48 -7.02 -7.19
N SER A 147 -10.76 -7.22 -7.51
CA SER A 147 -11.23 -7.09 -8.90
C SER A 147 -11.10 -5.67 -9.46
N LEU A 148 -10.99 -4.66 -8.59
CA LEU A 148 -10.84 -3.24 -8.96
C LEU A 148 -9.37 -2.80 -9.17
N VAL A 149 -8.39 -3.63 -8.79
CA VAL A 149 -6.96 -3.31 -8.94
C VAL A 149 -6.38 -4.15 -10.08
N PRO A 150 -6.43 -3.66 -11.34
CA PRO A 150 -5.81 -4.35 -12.46
C PRO A 150 -4.28 -4.24 -12.34
N PRO A 151 -3.55 -5.33 -12.60
CA PRO A 151 -2.13 -5.24 -12.89
C PRO A 151 -1.91 -4.46 -14.19
N LEU A 152 -0.65 -4.08 -14.47
CA LEU A 152 -0.31 -3.63 -15.82
C LEU A 152 -0.64 -4.74 -16.82
N PRO A 153 -1.24 -4.43 -17.98
CA PRO A 153 -1.80 -5.45 -18.88
C PRO A 153 -0.75 -6.17 -19.73
N PHE A 154 0.52 -6.15 -19.32
CA PHE A 154 1.63 -6.74 -20.05
C PHE A 154 2.32 -7.77 -19.14
N PRO A 155 2.39 -9.05 -19.55
CA PRO A 155 2.96 -10.10 -18.70
C PRO A 155 4.46 -9.92 -18.44
N GLU A 156 5.18 -9.33 -19.41
CA GLU A 156 6.60 -9.02 -19.31
C GLU A 156 6.85 -7.56 -19.67
N ILE A 157 7.62 -6.86 -18.83
CA ILE A 157 8.02 -5.47 -19.00
C ILE A 157 9.54 -5.39 -18.75
N ASP A 158 10.31 -4.98 -19.76
CA ASP A 158 11.76 -4.84 -19.63
C ASP A 158 12.09 -3.59 -18.78
N VAL A 159 11.36 -2.48 -19.01
CA VAL A 159 11.53 -1.23 -18.28
C VAL A 159 10.17 -0.64 -17.92
N LEU A 160 9.89 -0.50 -16.62
CA LEU A 160 8.76 0.25 -16.10
C LEU A 160 9.21 1.61 -15.58
N VAL A 161 8.72 2.68 -16.19
CA VAL A 161 8.95 4.06 -15.78
C VAL A 161 7.73 4.57 -15.00
N ILE A 162 7.97 5.08 -13.79
CA ILE A 162 6.94 5.64 -12.91
C ILE A 162 7.27 7.10 -12.66
N ASP A 163 6.39 8.01 -13.07
CA ASP A 163 6.64 9.45 -12.94
C ASP A 163 6.65 9.89 -11.47
N HIS A 164 5.67 9.43 -10.69
CA HIS A 164 5.53 9.79 -9.29
C HIS A 164 5.13 8.59 -8.41
N GLY A 165 5.76 8.52 -7.23
CA GLY A 165 5.44 7.58 -6.16
C GLY A 165 5.29 8.31 -4.83
N GLY A 166 4.68 7.66 -3.84
CA GLY A 166 4.47 8.29 -2.54
C GLY A 166 3.54 7.50 -1.64
N LYS A 167 3.56 7.80 -0.34
CA LYS A 167 2.74 7.10 0.65
C LYS A 167 1.23 7.30 0.42
N ASP A 168 0.87 8.43 -0.17
CA ASP A 168 -0.47 8.79 -0.64
C ASP A 168 -0.92 7.94 -1.84
N ILE A 169 0.00 7.62 -2.76
CA ILE A 169 -0.26 6.73 -3.91
C ILE A 169 -0.40 5.29 -3.42
N SER A 170 0.61 4.77 -2.73
CA SER A 170 0.53 3.47 -2.05
C SER A 170 1.29 3.54 -0.74
N GLY A 171 0.84 2.79 0.28
CA GLY A 171 1.53 2.76 1.58
C GLY A 171 3.00 2.35 1.48
N THR A 172 3.38 1.73 0.35
CA THR A 172 4.74 1.31 -0.03
C THR A 172 5.35 2.13 -1.17
N THR A 173 4.95 3.39 -1.35
CA THR A 173 5.42 4.33 -2.40
C THR A 173 4.98 3.94 -3.81
N ILE A 174 5.23 2.69 -4.19
CA ILE A 174 4.84 2.01 -5.43
C ILE A 174 4.01 0.78 -4.99
N ASP A 175 2.89 0.52 -5.67
CA ASP A 175 2.03 -0.62 -5.33
C ASP A 175 2.53 -1.93 -5.94
N PRO A 176 2.94 -2.93 -5.13
CA PRO A 176 3.42 -4.21 -5.64
C PRO A 176 2.32 -5.06 -6.29
N ASN A 177 1.03 -4.76 -6.05
CA ASN A 177 -0.06 -5.42 -6.76
C ASN A 177 -0.10 -5.01 -8.24
N VAL A 178 0.48 -3.85 -8.58
CA VAL A 178 0.55 -3.33 -9.96
C VAL A 178 1.83 -3.78 -10.65
N THR A 179 2.96 -3.77 -9.92
CA THR A 179 4.29 -4.06 -10.48
C THR A 179 4.69 -5.52 -10.38
N GLY A 180 3.92 -6.36 -9.68
CA GLY A 180 4.27 -7.76 -9.40
C GLY A 180 5.37 -7.95 -8.34
N ARG A 181 6.09 -6.89 -7.97
CA ARG A 181 7.30 -6.97 -7.13
C ARG A 181 7.00 -6.75 -5.64
N PHE A 182 6.76 -7.81 -4.87
CA PHE A 182 6.46 -7.72 -3.44
C PHE A 182 7.70 -7.68 -2.55
N TRP A 183 8.74 -8.46 -2.85
CA TRP A 183 10.01 -8.52 -2.10
C TRP A 183 9.84 -8.65 -0.57
N VAL A 184 8.91 -9.47 -0.12
CA VAL A 184 8.74 -9.84 1.30
C VAL A 184 9.16 -11.28 1.47
N HIS A 185 10.06 -11.56 2.41
CA HIS A 185 10.44 -12.95 2.70
C HIS A 185 9.22 -13.73 3.22
N GLY A 186 8.96 -14.89 2.63
CA GLY A 186 7.76 -15.69 2.90
C GLY A 186 6.53 -15.31 2.08
N LEU A 187 6.64 -14.37 1.14
CA LEU A 187 5.60 -14.04 0.15
C LEU A 187 6.23 -14.08 -1.24
N HIS A 188 5.63 -14.86 -2.13
CA HIS A 188 6.05 -14.86 -3.53
C HIS A 188 5.65 -13.54 -4.20
N ASP A 189 6.51 -13.10 -5.13
CA ASP A 189 6.15 -12.04 -6.07
C ASP A 189 4.98 -12.50 -6.96
N GLY A 190 4.28 -11.53 -7.54
CA GLY A 190 3.16 -11.80 -8.45
C GLY A 190 3.64 -12.53 -9.69
N ALA A 191 2.81 -13.45 -10.21
CA ALA A 191 3.13 -14.19 -11.43
C ALA A 191 3.13 -13.30 -12.69
N SER A 192 2.49 -12.13 -12.63
CA SER A 192 2.43 -11.14 -13.70
C SER A 192 2.02 -9.77 -13.10
N PRO A 193 2.60 -8.65 -13.57
CA PRO A 193 3.68 -8.58 -14.56
C PRO A 193 5.03 -8.99 -13.97
N ASP A 194 5.90 -9.56 -14.79
CA ASP A 194 7.34 -9.64 -14.51
C ASP A 194 8.03 -8.39 -15.05
N VAL A 195 8.65 -7.62 -14.17
CA VAL A 195 9.25 -6.33 -14.48
C VAL A 195 10.75 -6.41 -14.20
N ALA A 196 11.57 -6.35 -15.26
CA ALA A 196 13.01 -6.48 -15.14
C ALA A 196 13.64 -5.28 -14.43
N THR A 197 13.30 -4.04 -14.85
CA THR A 197 13.80 -2.82 -14.20
C THR A 197 12.69 -1.79 -13.95
N ILE A 198 12.76 -1.09 -12.81
CA ILE A 198 11.83 -0.03 -12.43
C ILE A 198 12.61 1.28 -12.23
N VAL A 199 12.14 2.35 -12.89
CA VAL A 199 12.62 3.72 -12.72
C VAL A 199 11.55 4.54 -12.01
N LEU A 200 11.90 5.21 -10.90
CA LEU A 200 11.02 6.17 -10.23
C LEU A 200 11.58 7.59 -10.40
N LEU A 201 10.85 8.45 -11.11
CA LEU A 201 11.33 9.78 -11.51
C LEU A 201 11.04 10.88 -10.47
N GLY A 202 10.08 10.66 -9.58
CA GLY A 202 9.58 11.67 -8.66
C GLY A 202 8.91 11.06 -7.44
N ILE A 203 8.84 11.85 -6.36
CA ILE A 203 8.00 11.56 -5.20
C ILE A 203 7.02 12.70 -4.96
N THR A 204 5.83 12.38 -4.47
CA THR A 204 4.80 13.38 -4.16
C THR A 204 5.19 14.21 -2.94
N GLU A 205 4.81 15.47 -2.90
CA GLU A 205 4.99 16.33 -1.72
C GLU A 205 4.19 15.80 -0.52
N ALA A 206 2.98 15.27 -0.77
CA ALA A 206 2.11 14.69 0.24
C ALA A 206 2.74 13.50 1.01
N SER A 207 3.73 12.82 0.41
CA SER A 207 4.52 11.79 1.10
C SER A 207 5.36 12.35 2.27
N GLY A 208 5.68 13.65 2.25
CA GLY A 208 6.53 14.31 3.23
C GLY A 208 7.94 13.70 3.30
N GLY A 209 8.44 13.17 2.17
CA GLY A 209 9.72 12.49 2.03
C GLY A 209 9.74 11.03 2.51
N ASN A 210 8.60 10.50 2.95
CA ASN A 210 8.49 9.11 3.40
C ASN A 210 8.31 8.16 2.21
N VAL A 211 9.33 7.36 1.95
CA VAL A 211 9.38 6.45 0.80
C VAL A 211 9.56 4.99 1.22
N LEU A 212 8.75 4.53 2.19
CA LEU A 212 8.68 3.10 2.49
C LEU A 212 8.43 2.36 1.18
N GLY A 213 9.32 1.45 0.75
CA GLY A 213 9.19 0.77 -0.54
C GLY A 213 9.98 1.39 -1.70
N ILE A 214 10.81 2.41 -1.45
CA ILE A 214 11.72 2.96 -2.47
C ILE A 214 12.61 1.89 -3.10
N GLY A 215 12.96 0.85 -2.35
CA GLY A 215 13.75 -0.27 -2.85
C GLY A 215 13.08 -1.04 -3.98
N PHE A 216 11.77 -0.88 -4.23
CA PHE A 216 11.15 -1.46 -5.42
C PHE A 216 11.67 -0.86 -6.72
N ALA A 217 12.16 0.38 -6.72
CA ALA A 217 12.82 0.97 -7.86
C ALA A 217 14.27 0.49 -7.94
N ASP A 218 14.77 0.32 -9.16
CA ASP A 218 16.16 0.01 -9.43
C ASP A 218 16.98 1.28 -9.67
N PHE A 219 16.34 2.31 -10.26
CA PHE A 219 16.97 3.59 -10.57
C PHE A 219 16.11 4.77 -10.11
N ILE A 220 16.76 5.78 -9.53
CA ILE A 220 16.14 7.07 -9.19
C ILE A 220 17.07 8.23 -9.55
N PRO A 221 16.55 9.39 -9.96
CA PRO A 221 17.37 10.56 -10.18
C PRO A 221 17.80 11.17 -8.84
N ALA A 222 18.91 11.90 -8.84
CA ALA A 222 19.45 12.55 -7.65
C ALA A 222 18.46 13.54 -7.02
N SER A 223 17.52 14.09 -7.80
CA SER A 223 16.41 14.90 -7.31
C SER A 223 15.49 14.15 -6.36
N VAL A 224 15.15 12.90 -6.65
CA VAL A 224 14.34 12.04 -5.77
C VAL A 224 15.11 11.71 -4.51
N ALA A 225 16.37 11.29 -4.64
CA ALA A 225 17.21 10.91 -3.50
C ALA A 225 17.34 12.06 -2.47
N ARG A 226 17.45 13.31 -2.94
CA ARG A 226 17.51 14.50 -2.07
C ARG A 226 16.20 14.78 -1.32
N GLY A 227 15.06 14.34 -1.85
CA GLY A 227 13.74 14.55 -1.24
C GLY A 227 13.40 13.54 -0.15
N ILE A 228 14.23 12.52 0.08
CA ILE A 228 13.92 11.43 1.01
C ILE A 228 14.18 11.86 2.47
N ASP A 229 13.18 11.66 3.32
CA ASP A 229 13.32 11.69 4.77
C ASP A 229 13.59 10.25 5.27
N TRP A 230 14.87 9.94 5.50
CA TRP A 230 15.29 8.62 5.94
C TRP A 230 14.80 8.26 7.34
N LYS A 231 14.62 9.25 8.22
CA LYS A 231 14.11 9.00 9.58
C LYS A 231 12.66 8.51 9.51
N LYS A 232 11.80 9.21 8.77
CA LYS A 232 10.40 8.78 8.56
C LYS A 232 10.34 7.44 7.83
N THR A 233 11.15 7.27 6.80
CA THR A 233 11.19 6.04 5.99
C THR A 233 11.55 4.84 6.87
N TYR A 234 12.66 4.90 7.63
CA TYR A 234 13.11 3.80 8.46
C TYR A 234 12.17 3.49 9.63
N ILE A 235 11.58 4.49 10.29
CA ILE A 235 10.58 4.24 11.35
C ILE A 235 9.41 3.40 10.81
N ASN A 236 8.90 3.71 9.62
CA ASN A 236 7.82 2.92 9.02
C ASN A 236 8.31 1.54 8.56
N CYS A 237 9.54 1.42 8.03
CA CYS A 237 10.13 0.13 7.65
C CYS A 237 10.31 -0.80 8.86
N PHE A 238 10.80 -0.30 9.99
CA PHE A 238 10.88 -1.08 11.24
C PHE A 238 9.51 -1.53 11.72
N THR A 239 8.51 -0.64 11.64
CA THR A 239 7.12 -0.98 11.99
C THR A 239 6.53 -2.03 11.05
N ALA A 240 6.91 -2.01 9.76
CA ALA A 240 6.48 -3.00 8.77
C ALA A 240 7.22 -4.36 8.89
N GLY A 241 8.17 -4.49 9.82
CA GLY A 241 8.89 -5.72 10.10
C GLY A 241 9.68 -6.24 8.89
N ILE A 242 9.53 -7.53 8.60
CA ILE A 242 10.29 -8.20 7.54
C ILE A 242 10.06 -7.61 6.14
N ALA A 243 8.90 -7.01 5.89
CA ALA A 243 8.60 -6.31 4.65
C ALA A 243 9.48 -5.06 4.46
N GLY A 244 9.91 -4.41 5.55
CA GLY A 244 10.73 -3.20 5.49
C GLY A 244 12.14 -3.43 4.95
N VAL A 245 12.72 -4.63 5.17
CA VAL A 245 14.16 -4.89 5.00
C VAL A 245 14.64 -4.72 3.56
N ARG A 246 13.93 -5.28 2.58
CA ARG A 246 14.28 -5.10 1.15
C ARG A 246 13.74 -3.78 0.61
N ARG A 247 12.59 -3.34 1.12
CA ARG A 247 11.86 -2.14 0.68
C ARG A 247 12.53 -0.82 1.04
N SER A 248 13.46 -0.81 1.99
CA SER A 248 14.23 0.37 2.38
C SER A 248 15.59 0.50 1.70
N ARG A 249 15.93 -0.41 0.77
CA ARG A 249 17.21 -0.36 0.04
C ARG A 249 17.24 0.88 -0.86
N MET A 250 18.37 1.58 -0.86
CA MET A 250 18.58 2.70 -1.77
C MET A 250 18.76 2.15 -3.21
N PRO A 251 17.97 2.62 -4.19
CA PRO A 251 18.19 2.32 -5.60
C PRO A 251 19.50 2.93 -6.12
N MET A 252 19.89 2.61 -7.35
CA MET A 252 20.98 3.32 -8.00
C MET A 252 20.57 4.79 -8.24
N VAL A 253 21.31 5.72 -7.66
CA VAL A 253 21.05 7.16 -7.79
C VAL A 253 21.88 7.72 -8.93
N LEU A 254 21.22 8.26 -9.96
CA LEU A 254 21.88 8.82 -11.14
C LEU A 254 21.62 10.33 -11.27
N PRO A 255 22.47 11.09 -11.99
CA PRO A 255 22.39 12.56 -11.99
C PRO A 255 21.05 13.10 -12.47
N THR A 256 20.47 12.51 -13.52
CA THR A 256 19.23 12.97 -14.15
C THR A 256 18.25 11.84 -14.45
N ALA A 257 17.00 12.19 -14.76
CA ALA A 257 15.99 11.25 -15.24
C ALA A 257 16.42 10.52 -16.53
N ASP A 258 17.09 11.25 -17.44
CA ASP A 258 17.61 10.69 -18.69
C ASP A 258 18.68 9.62 -18.43
N ASP A 259 19.58 9.86 -17.47
CA ASP A 259 20.57 8.85 -17.04
C ASP A 259 19.90 7.60 -16.47
N CYS A 260 18.81 7.76 -15.69
CA CYS A 260 18.02 6.63 -15.19
C CYS A 260 17.39 5.80 -16.31
N LEU A 261 16.82 6.45 -17.32
CA LEU A 261 16.22 5.74 -18.45
C LEU A 261 17.27 4.99 -19.27
N LYS A 262 18.42 5.63 -19.54
CA LYS A 262 19.55 5.00 -20.23
C LYS A 262 20.06 3.78 -19.47
N ALA A 263 20.28 3.91 -18.16
CA ALA A 263 20.72 2.80 -17.32
C ALA A 263 19.70 1.65 -17.31
N ALA A 264 18.41 1.95 -17.15
CA ALA A 264 17.36 0.93 -17.18
C ALA A 264 17.33 0.19 -18.52
N LEU A 265 17.38 0.89 -19.66
CA LEU A 265 17.42 0.28 -20.99
C LEU A 265 18.67 -0.56 -21.23
N SER A 266 19.82 -0.18 -20.67
CA SER A 266 21.06 -0.96 -20.78
C SER A 266 21.12 -2.14 -19.83
N MET A 267 20.38 -2.11 -18.72
CA MET A 267 20.43 -3.10 -17.64
C MET A 267 19.17 -3.97 -17.55
N CYS A 268 18.23 -3.86 -18.49
CA CYS A 268 16.99 -4.65 -18.52
C CYS A 268 17.16 -6.09 -19.05
N GLY A 269 18.39 -6.53 -19.34
CA GLY A 269 18.67 -7.89 -19.81
C GLY A 269 18.35 -8.14 -21.29
N ARG A 270 18.11 -7.08 -22.09
CA ARG A 270 17.91 -7.16 -23.55
C ARG A 270 19.14 -6.63 -24.31
N GLY A 271 19.39 -7.19 -25.49
CA GLY A 271 20.46 -6.72 -26.39
C GLY A 271 20.28 -5.25 -26.80
N ILE A 272 21.37 -4.58 -27.20
CA ILE A 272 21.33 -3.15 -27.56
C ILE A 272 20.35 -2.85 -28.70
N ASP A 273 20.37 -3.68 -29.75
CA ASP A 273 19.53 -3.56 -30.95
C ASP A 273 18.19 -4.29 -30.84
N GLU A 274 17.93 -4.98 -29.71
CA GLU A 274 16.66 -5.66 -29.49
C GLU A 274 15.56 -4.65 -29.12
N PRO A 275 14.35 -4.80 -29.69
CA PRO A 275 13.18 -4.04 -29.24
C PRO A 275 12.94 -4.27 -27.75
N LYS A 276 12.77 -3.19 -26.99
CA LYS A 276 12.55 -3.22 -25.54
C LYS A 276 11.10 -2.92 -25.23
N ARG A 277 10.51 -3.71 -24.35
CA ARG A 277 9.14 -3.58 -23.83
C ARG A 277 9.12 -2.55 -22.72
N VAL A 278 8.91 -1.29 -23.07
CA VAL A 278 8.92 -0.16 -22.13
C VAL A 278 7.50 0.27 -21.84
N VAL A 279 7.16 0.39 -20.57
CA VAL A 279 5.90 0.95 -20.10
C VAL A 279 6.19 2.17 -19.24
N ARG A 280 5.47 3.27 -19.44
CA ARG A 280 5.49 4.45 -18.58
C ARG A 280 4.09 4.72 -18.02
N ILE A 281 4.03 4.95 -16.71
CA ILE A 281 2.80 5.32 -16.00
C ILE A 281 3.03 6.56 -15.15
N VAL A 282 1.95 7.30 -14.88
CA VAL A 282 2.01 8.45 -13.98
C VAL A 282 2.30 7.98 -12.55
N ASN A 283 1.52 7.01 -12.06
CA ASN A 283 1.70 6.38 -10.75
C ASN A 283 0.94 5.03 -10.71
N THR A 284 1.11 4.27 -9.62
CA THR A 284 0.46 2.97 -9.44
C THR A 284 -0.94 3.03 -8.83
N LEU A 285 -1.50 4.22 -8.58
CA LEU A 285 -2.85 4.38 -8.04
C LEU A 285 -3.87 4.63 -9.17
N HIS A 286 -3.52 5.49 -10.13
CA HIS A 286 -4.36 5.88 -11.24
C HIS A 286 -3.83 5.30 -12.56
N LEU A 287 -4.36 4.13 -12.93
CA LEU A 287 -3.92 3.36 -14.10
C LEU A 287 -4.90 3.43 -15.28
N THR A 288 -5.39 4.62 -15.58
CA THR A 288 -6.31 4.84 -16.73
C THR A 288 -5.57 5.15 -18.03
N ARG A 289 -4.28 5.53 -17.96
CA ARG A 289 -3.42 5.82 -19.10
C ARG A 289 -2.00 5.33 -18.84
N CYS A 290 -1.38 4.79 -19.89
CA CYS A 290 0.05 4.49 -19.93
C CYS A 290 0.62 4.85 -21.31
N TRP A 291 1.94 4.96 -21.38
CA TRP A 291 2.68 5.03 -22.66
C TRP A 291 3.48 3.75 -22.82
N VAL A 292 3.56 3.25 -24.05
CA VAL A 292 4.27 2.01 -24.34
C VAL A 292 5.20 2.18 -25.54
N SER A 293 6.30 1.42 -25.54
CA SER A 293 7.16 1.27 -26.71
C SER A 293 6.46 0.56 -27.87
N ASP A 294 6.95 0.75 -29.10
CA ASP A 294 6.49 0.03 -30.29
C ASP A 294 6.48 -1.50 -30.11
N ALA A 295 7.43 -2.05 -29.34
CA ALA A 295 7.53 -3.48 -29.03
C ALA A 295 6.32 -4.07 -28.29
N LEU A 296 5.46 -3.22 -27.71
CA LEU A 296 4.24 -3.61 -26.98
C LEU A 296 2.96 -3.35 -27.77
N MET A 297 3.06 -2.76 -28.98
CA MET A 297 1.89 -2.32 -29.74
C MET A 297 1.03 -3.48 -30.26
N SER A 298 1.62 -4.66 -30.47
CA SER A 298 0.92 -5.90 -30.82
C SER A 298 0.19 -6.53 -29.64
N ASP A 299 0.58 -6.19 -28.41
CA ASP A 299 0.16 -6.87 -27.19
C ASP A 299 -0.86 -6.03 -26.39
N LEU A 300 -1.39 -4.97 -26.99
CA LEU A 300 -2.38 -4.12 -26.35
C LEU A 300 -3.66 -4.92 -26.04
N PRO A 301 -4.19 -4.84 -24.81
CA PRO A 301 -5.40 -5.55 -24.45
C PRO A 301 -6.62 -4.96 -25.19
N ALA A 302 -7.65 -5.79 -25.35
CA ALA A 302 -8.91 -5.37 -25.96
C ALA A 302 -9.53 -4.18 -25.19
N GLY A 303 -10.09 -3.22 -25.92
CA GLY A 303 -10.73 -2.03 -25.35
C GLY A 303 -9.81 -0.83 -25.10
N VAL A 304 -8.50 -0.95 -25.34
CA VAL A 304 -7.58 0.20 -25.28
C VAL A 304 -7.82 1.15 -26.44
N THR A 305 -8.02 2.43 -26.13
CA THR A 305 -8.06 3.51 -27.13
C THR A 305 -6.69 4.16 -27.23
N ARG A 306 -6.15 4.26 -28.44
CA ARG A 306 -4.93 5.03 -28.72
C ARG A 306 -5.32 6.50 -28.82
N ALA A 307 -4.69 7.34 -27.99
CA ALA A 307 -4.92 8.78 -27.94
C ALA A 307 -3.77 9.54 -28.58
#